data_AF-M9L838-F1
#
_entry.id   AF-M9L838-F1
#
_cell.length_a   1.000
_cell.length_b   1.000
_cell.length_c   1.000
_cell.angle_alpha   90.00
_cell.angle_beta   90.00
_cell.angle_gamma   90.00
#
_symmetry.space_group_name_H-M   'P 1'
#
loop_
_entity.id
_entity.type
_entity.pdbx_description
1 polymer ?
#
loop_
_entity_poly.entity_id
_entity_poly.type
_entity_poly.pdbx_seq_one_letter_code
_entity_poly.pdbx_strand_id
1 'polypeptide(L)'
;MSGKGVNRLAQAIDNRTGKRTASAPAMDLGTITDDGLKLDQFGPVIPRSGYLVAEWVVDAQFPTESRIYRTASPVGSAGEDVPGTAYSPVARLDFAGGGDGGHVPFVELRFSPALQPGDRVLVLWVRDDPIVISKVVPADA
;
A
#
# COMPACT_ATOMS: atom_id res chain seq x y z
N MET A 1 57.86 -6.20 15.93
CA MET A 1 56.78 -6.88 15.17
C MET A 1 55.37 -6.46 15.66
N SER A 2 55.08 -5.16 15.86
CA SER A 2 53.83 -4.75 16.55
C SER A 2 52.70 -4.20 15.66
N GLY A 3 52.94 -3.94 14.37
CA GLY A 3 51.95 -3.24 13.51
C GLY A 3 50.96 -4.14 12.75
N LYS A 4 51.28 -5.42 12.52
CA LYS A 4 50.44 -6.31 11.69
C LYS A 4 49.12 -6.72 12.36
N GLY A 5 49.13 -6.93 13.67
CA GLY A 5 47.93 -7.31 14.44
C GLY A 5 46.93 -6.17 14.56
N VAL A 6 47.41 -4.96 14.85
CA VAL A 6 46.60 -3.74 14.95
C VAL A 6 46.00 -3.36 13.60
N ASN A 7 46.77 -3.46 12.50
CA ASN A 7 46.23 -3.22 11.15
C ASN A 7 45.16 -4.22 10.74
N ARG A 8 45.30 -5.51 11.06
CA ARG A 8 44.26 -6.51 10.77
C ARG A 8 42.99 -6.27 11.57
N LEU A 9 43.12 -5.83 12.83
CA LEU A 9 41.98 -5.48 13.67
C LEU A 9 41.28 -4.22 13.16
N ALA A 10 42.02 -3.16 12.84
CA ALA A 10 41.46 -1.94 12.25
C ALA A 10 40.75 -2.26 10.92
N GLN A 11 41.37 -3.06 10.06
CA GLN A 11 40.78 -3.49 8.79
C GLN A 11 39.55 -4.38 8.99
N ALA A 12 39.51 -5.23 10.02
CA ALA A 12 38.33 -6.02 10.36
C ALA A 12 37.19 -5.16 10.93
N ILE A 13 37.52 -4.13 11.73
CA ILE A 13 36.56 -3.15 12.23
C ILE A 13 36.01 -2.34 11.06
N ASP A 14 36.85 -1.76 10.20
CA ASP A 14 36.41 -1.01 9.02
C ASP A 14 35.57 -1.85 8.06
N ASN A 15 35.97 -3.11 7.79
CA ASN A 15 35.17 -4.01 6.97
C ASN A 15 33.82 -4.36 7.61
N ARG A 16 33.76 -4.44 8.94
CA ARG A 16 32.51 -4.75 9.66
C ARG A 16 31.63 -3.51 9.82
N THR A 17 32.23 -2.34 9.98
CA THR A 17 31.57 -1.04 9.96
C THR A 17 31.00 -0.81 8.57
N GLY A 18 31.79 -0.94 7.50
CA GLY A 18 31.32 -0.84 6.11
C GLY A 18 30.21 -1.83 5.74
N LYS A 19 30.18 -3.03 6.33
CA LYS A 19 29.07 -3.99 6.18
C LYS A 19 27.85 -3.68 7.04
N ARG A 20 28.00 -2.95 8.16
CA ARG A 20 26.91 -2.48 9.04
C ARG A 20 26.42 -1.06 8.70
N THR A 21 27.23 -0.30 7.95
CA THR A 21 26.93 0.98 7.33
C THR A 21 26.79 0.81 5.81
N ALA A 22 26.50 -0.41 5.34
CA ALA A 22 25.82 -0.53 4.06
C ALA A 22 24.55 0.30 4.23
N SER A 23 24.45 1.39 3.46
CA SER A 23 23.28 2.26 3.41
C SER A 23 22.01 1.42 3.49
N ALA A 24 20.97 1.92 4.20
CA ALA A 24 19.67 1.27 4.17
C ALA A 24 19.37 0.86 2.72
N PRO A 25 18.96 -0.39 2.47
CA PRO A 25 18.68 -0.83 1.11
C PRO A 25 17.66 0.15 0.54
N ALA A 26 17.87 0.61 -0.70
CA ALA A 26 17.00 1.62 -1.30
C ALA A 26 15.51 1.21 -1.19
N MET A 27 15.26 -0.10 -1.20
CA MET A 27 13.96 -0.73 -1.02
C MET A 27 14.09 -2.01 -0.18
N ASP A 28 13.13 -2.25 0.71
CA ASP A 28 13.02 -3.48 1.50
C ASP A 28 11.57 -3.96 1.53
N LEU A 29 11.37 -5.21 1.91
CA LEU A 29 10.07 -5.71 2.30
C LEU A 29 9.94 -5.72 3.82
N GLY A 30 8.71 -5.57 4.30
CA GLY A 30 8.42 -5.59 5.72
C GLY A 30 7.07 -6.17 6.04
N THR A 31 6.83 -6.39 7.32
CA THR A 31 5.57 -6.88 7.85
C THR A 31 5.11 -5.92 8.94
N ILE A 32 3.85 -5.52 8.87
CA ILE A 32 3.21 -4.77 9.94
C ILE A 32 3.00 -5.70 11.12
N THR A 33 3.35 -5.24 12.32
CA THR A 33 3.20 -5.95 13.59
C THR A 33 2.38 -5.10 14.54
N ASP A 34 2.00 -5.65 15.70
CA ASP A 34 1.31 -4.89 16.74
C ASP A 34 2.16 -3.68 17.20
N ASP A 35 3.48 -3.88 17.28
CA ASP A 35 4.45 -2.89 17.80
C ASP A 35 4.98 -1.91 16.75
N GLY A 36 4.71 -2.14 15.46
CA GLY A 36 5.17 -1.29 14.36
C GLY A 36 5.58 -2.04 13.10
N LEU A 37 6.52 -1.49 12.34
CA LEU A 37 7.01 -2.02 11.08
C LEU A 37 8.28 -2.85 11.32
N LYS A 38 8.23 -4.15 10.99
CA LYS A 38 9.39 -5.03 10.99
C LYS A 38 9.86 -5.23 9.54
N LEU A 39 11.04 -4.73 9.22
CA LEU A 39 11.65 -5.00 7.91
C LEU A 39 12.43 -6.32 7.92
N ASP A 40 12.62 -6.90 6.74
CA ASP A 40 13.33 -8.16 6.58
C ASP A 40 14.84 -8.03 6.81
N GLN A 41 15.43 -6.95 6.30
CA GLN A 41 16.89 -6.73 6.37
C GLN A 41 17.28 -5.86 7.57
N PHE A 42 16.38 -5.00 8.05
CA PHE A 42 16.62 -4.17 9.23
C PHE A 42 16.16 -4.86 10.52
N GLY A 43 17.11 -5.08 11.43
CA GLY A 43 16.91 -5.87 12.65
C GLY A 43 15.90 -5.29 13.65
N PRO A 44 15.93 -3.99 13.99
CA PRO A 44 14.97 -3.40 14.91
C PRO A 44 13.55 -3.29 14.34
N VAL A 45 12.53 -3.38 15.20
CA VAL A 45 11.16 -2.96 14.85
C VAL A 45 11.11 -1.43 14.87
N ILE A 46 10.57 -0.85 13.81
CA ILE A 46 10.39 0.59 13.67
C ILE A 46 9.01 0.93 14.25
N PRO A 47 8.91 1.74 15.32
CA PRO A 47 7.62 2.08 15.93
C PRO A 47 6.74 2.85 14.94
N ARG A 48 5.42 2.88 15.16
CA ARG A 48 4.46 3.58 14.28
C ARG A 48 4.80 5.05 14.02
N SER A 49 5.41 5.73 14.98
CA SER A 49 5.86 7.12 14.83
C SER A 49 7.16 7.28 14.03
N GLY A 50 7.84 6.17 13.71
CA GLY A 50 9.16 6.14 13.08
C GLY A 50 9.15 5.75 11.60
N TYR A 51 7.96 5.59 10.99
CA TYR A 51 7.83 5.38 9.56
C TYR A 51 6.66 6.18 9.00
N LEU A 52 6.69 6.41 7.70
CA LEU A 52 5.66 7.10 6.95
C LEU A 52 4.90 6.11 6.07
N VAL A 53 3.66 6.46 5.72
CA VAL A 53 2.88 5.75 4.71
C VAL A 53 2.63 6.72 3.56
N ALA A 54 2.98 6.32 2.34
CA ALA A 54 2.70 7.09 1.16
C ALA A 54 1.21 6.95 0.78
N GLU A 55 0.50 8.07 0.79
CA GLU A 55 -0.89 8.16 0.34
C GLU A 55 -0.97 8.76 -1.05
N TRP A 56 -2.02 8.39 -1.79
CA TRP A 56 -2.20 8.85 -3.16
C TRP A 56 -3.36 9.83 -3.22
N VAL A 57 -3.08 11.00 -3.78
CA VAL A 57 -4.12 11.96 -4.17
C VAL A 57 -4.36 11.77 -5.66
N VAL A 58 -5.60 11.46 -6.04
CA VAL A 58 -5.97 11.28 -7.45
C VAL A 58 -7.06 12.26 -7.84
N ASP A 59 -7.00 12.71 -9.09
CA ASP A 59 -8.11 13.36 -9.77
C ASP A 59 -8.96 12.26 -10.44
N ALA A 60 -10.20 12.11 -9.98
CA ALA A 60 -11.11 11.08 -10.46
C ALA A 60 -12.18 11.69 -11.36
N GLN A 61 -12.30 11.14 -12.57
CA GLN A 61 -13.36 11.50 -13.51
C GLN A 61 -14.44 10.43 -13.49
N PHE A 62 -15.66 10.82 -13.13
CA PHE A 62 -16.84 9.99 -13.26
C PHE A 62 -17.60 10.36 -14.54
N PRO A 63 -18.33 9.40 -15.15
CA PRO A 63 -19.21 9.70 -16.26
C PRO A 63 -20.20 10.80 -15.87
N THR A 64 -20.37 11.79 -16.73
CA THR A 64 -21.20 12.95 -16.45
C THR A 64 -22.67 12.69 -16.80
N GLU A 65 -22.91 11.72 -17.68
CA GLU A 65 -24.26 11.43 -18.14
C GLU A 65 -24.95 10.41 -17.23
N SER A 66 -26.22 10.72 -16.94
CA SER A 66 -27.12 9.83 -16.23
C SER A 66 -27.18 8.45 -16.88
N ARG A 67 -27.33 7.43 -16.05
CA ARG A 67 -27.60 6.06 -16.49
C ARG A 67 -29.01 5.68 -16.05
N ILE A 68 -29.67 4.88 -16.88
CA ILE A 68 -30.95 4.27 -16.56
C ILE A 68 -30.68 2.79 -16.29
N TYR A 69 -31.14 2.26 -15.16
CA TYR A 69 -30.90 0.87 -14.79
C TYR A 69 -32.17 0.22 -14.22
N ARG A 70 -32.16 -1.12 -14.22
CA ARG A 70 -33.10 -1.97 -13.50
C ARG A 70 -32.27 -2.97 -12.70
N THR A 71 -32.69 -3.27 -11.48
CA THR A 71 -32.09 -4.36 -10.71
C THR A 71 -32.90 -5.63 -10.91
N ALA A 72 -32.23 -6.79 -10.88
CA ALA A 72 -32.85 -8.10 -11.01
C ALA A 72 -32.67 -8.86 -9.69
N SER A 73 -33.72 -9.55 -9.23
CA SER A 73 -33.63 -10.42 -8.05
C SER A 73 -34.75 -11.49 -8.06
N PRO A 74 -34.47 -12.72 -7.62
CA PRO A 74 -33.12 -13.26 -7.37
C PRO A 74 -32.35 -13.42 -8.69
N VAL A 75 -31.02 -13.51 -8.62
CA VAL A 75 -30.14 -13.89 -9.75
C VAL A 75 -29.21 -15.01 -9.32
N GLY A 76 -28.69 -15.76 -10.29
CA GLY A 76 -27.70 -16.79 -10.04
C GLY A 76 -26.34 -16.22 -9.65
N SER A 77 -25.39 -17.10 -9.34
CA SER A 77 -24.07 -16.70 -8.83
C SER A 77 -23.22 -15.91 -9.83
N ALA A 78 -23.51 -16.00 -11.13
CA ALA A 78 -22.85 -15.20 -12.16
C ALA A 78 -23.71 -14.00 -12.60
N GLY A 79 -24.82 -13.72 -11.91
CA GLY A 79 -25.73 -12.61 -12.21
C GLY A 79 -26.76 -12.90 -13.29
N GLU A 80 -26.91 -14.17 -13.70
CA GLU A 80 -27.89 -14.63 -14.67
C GLU A 80 -29.31 -14.72 -14.09
N ASP A 81 -30.32 -14.55 -14.95
CA ASP A 81 -31.72 -14.75 -14.55
C ASP A 81 -31.98 -16.23 -14.20
N VAL A 82 -32.74 -16.44 -13.12
CA VAL A 82 -33.21 -17.75 -12.66
C VAL A 82 -34.74 -17.79 -12.69
N PRO A 83 -35.37 -18.98 -12.63
CA PRO A 83 -36.83 -19.07 -12.51
C PRO A 83 -37.35 -18.24 -11.33
N GLY A 84 -38.18 -17.23 -11.63
CA GLY A 84 -38.72 -16.31 -10.64
C GLY A 84 -37.96 -14.98 -10.50
N THR A 85 -36.92 -14.72 -11.30
CA THR A 85 -36.28 -13.40 -11.37
C THR A 85 -37.29 -12.34 -11.77
N ALA A 86 -37.39 -11.31 -10.95
CA ALA A 86 -38.17 -10.11 -11.24
C ALA A 86 -37.23 -8.91 -11.38
N TYR A 87 -37.60 -8.00 -12.28
CA TYR A 87 -36.90 -6.74 -12.48
C TYR A 87 -37.60 -5.62 -11.74
N SER A 88 -36.82 -4.74 -11.13
CA SER A 88 -37.33 -3.49 -10.57
C SER A 88 -37.94 -2.60 -11.66
N PRO A 89 -38.79 -1.64 -11.29
CA PRO A 89 -39.05 -0.49 -12.13
C PRO A 89 -37.75 0.22 -12.52
N VAL A 90 -37.82 0.98 -13.60
CA VAL A 90 -36.70 1.76 -14.11
C VAL A 90 -36.29 2.81 -13.08
N ALA A 91 -34.99 2.84 -12.75
CA ALA A 91 -34.39 3.84 -11.89
C ALA A 91 -33.33 4.65 -12.66
N ARG A 92 -33.15 5.91 -12.26
CA ARG A 92 -32.11 6.80 -12.79
C ARG A 92 -30.97 6.88 -11.79
N LEU A 93 -29.76 6.62 -12.27
CA LEU A 93 -28.51 6.86 -11.56
C LEU A 93 -27.90 8.15 -12.10
N ASP A 94 -27.81 9.16 -11.25
CA ASP A 94 -27.13 10.41 -11.55
C ASP A 94 -25.80 10.44 -10.81
N PHE A 95 -24.72 10.69 -11.54
CA PHE A 95 -23.42 10.98 -10.96
C PHE A 95 -23.38 12.47 -10.67
N ALA A 96 -23.72 12.86 -9.44
CA ALA A 96 -23.51 14.22 -8.97
C ALA A 96 -22.00 14.44 -8.72
N GLY A 97 -21.21 14.60 -9.80
CA GLY A 97 -19.90 15.22 -9.65
C GLY A 97 -20.05 16.67 -9.22
N GLY A 98 -18.94 17.32 -8.83
CA GLY A 98 -18.94 18.74 -8.48
C GLY A 98 -19.47 19.62 -9.62
N GLY A 99 -19.49 20.94 -9.43
CA GLY A 99 -20.12 21.93 -10.32
C GLY A 99 -19.81 21.84 -11.83
N ASP A 100 -18.80 21.06 -12.22
CA ASP A 100 -18.34 20.86 -13.58
C ASP A 100 -18.80 19.53 -14.24
N GLY A 101 -19.72 18.79 -13.59
CA GLY A 101 -20.36 17.59 -14.17
C GLY A 101 -19.45 16.37 -14.14
N GLY A 102 -19.52 15.55 -13.09
CA GLY A 102 -18.76 14.29 -12.99
C GLY A 102 -17.28 14.41 -12.60
N HIS A 103 -16.71 15.62 -12.62
CA HIS A 103 -15.38 15.87 -12.05
C HIS A 103 -15.46 15.87 -10.52
N VAL A 104 -14.70 14.99 -9.88
CA VAL A 104 -14.47 15.04 -8.43
C VAL A 104 -13.04 15.54 -8.24
N PRO A 105 -12.84 16.85 -8.04
CA PRO A 105 -11.54 17.50 -8.13
C PRO A 105 -10.53 17.02 -7.10
N PHE A 106 -11.03 16.32 -6.07
CA PHE A 106 -10.22 15.75 -5.02
C PHE A 106 -10.84 14.45 -4.53
N VAL A 107 -10.21 13.32 -4.88
CA VAL A 107 -10.45 12.05 -4.20
C VAL A 107 -9.18 11.70 -3.43
N GLU A 108 -9.31 11.71 -2.10
CA GLU A 108 -8.30 11.10 -1.24
C GLU A 108 -8.51 9.59 -1.28
N LEU A 109 -7.73 8.89 -2.10
CA LEU A 109 -7.66 7.44 -2.02
C LEU A 109 -6.69 7.11 -0.89
N ARG A 110 -7.26 6.81 0.28
CA ARG A 110 -6.48 6.26 1.39
C ARG A 110 -6.11 4.82 1.04
N PHE A 111 -4.90 4.70 0.49
CA PHE A 111 -4.25 3.45 0.16
C PHE A 111 -3.41 2.94 1.29
N SER A 112 -3.31 3.62 2.44
CA SER A 112 -3.25 2.82 3.66
C SER A 112 -4.43 1.84 3.54
N PRO A 113 -4.19 0.54 3.29
CA PRO A 113 -5.19 -0.41 3.69
C PRO A 113 -5.43 -0.12 5.18
N ALA A 114 -6.49 -0.63 5.77
CA ALA A 114 -6.42 -0.83 7.20
C ALA A 114 -5.22 -1.78 7.44
N LEU A 115 -4.00 -1.23 7.56
CA LEU A 115 -2.76 -1.97 7.66
C LEU A 115 -2.88 -2.68 8.98
N GLN A 116 -3.04 -3.99 8.88
CA GLN A 116 -3.23 -4.84 10.03
C GLN A 116 -1.92 -5.53 10.35
N PRO A 117 -1.70 -5.85 11.63
CA PRO A 117 -0.67 -6.81 12.01
C PRO A 117 -0.76 -8.06 11.12
N GLY A 118 0.36 -8.47 10.53
CA GLY A 118 0.45 -9.54 9.55
C GLY A 118 0.52 -9.08 8.09
N ASP A 119 0.14 -7.83 7.77
CA ASP A 119 0.19 -7.32 6.40
C ASP A 119 1.63 -7.22 5.90
N ARG A 120 1.85 -7.76 4.70
CA ARG A 120 3.12 -7.64 3.99
C ARG A 120 3.18 -6.31 3.25
N VAL A 121 4.30 -5.61 3.30
CA VAL A 121 4.44 -4.28 2.70
C VAL A 121 5.77 -4.11 1.95
N LEU A 122 5.73 -3.24 0.95
CA LEU A 122 6.91 -2.72 0.26
C LEU A 122 7.31 -1.38 0.86
N VAL A 123 8.58 -1.25 1.22
CA VAL A 123 9.13 -0.06 1.88
C VAL A 123 10.26 0.51 1.06
N LEU A 124 10.22 1.82 0.85
CA LEU A 124 11.30 2.58 0.24
C LEU A 124 11.99 3.41 1.31
N TRP A 125 13.32 3.40 1.33
CA TRP A 125 14.09 4.31 2.18
C TRP A 125 14.40 5.58 1.41
N VAL A 126 13.85 6.70 1.88
CA VAL A 126 14.17 8.03 1.33
C VAL A 126 14.96 8.78 2.38
N ARG A 127 16.29 8.83 2.19
CA ARG A 127 17.25 9.28 3.22
C ARG A 127 17.11 8.40 4.47
N ASP A 128 16.76 8.98 5.61
CA ASP A 128 16.60 8.28 6.90
C ASP A 128 15.14 7.93 7.20
N ASP A 129 14.20 8.25 6.30
CA ASP A 129 12.78 7.99 6.47
C ASP A 129 12.34 6.71 5.74
N PRO A 130 11.86 5.68 6.45
CA PRO A 130 11.23 4.51 5.85
C PRO A 130 9.79 4.85 5.47
N ILE A 131 9.46 4.65 4.19
CA ILE A 131 8.14 4.98 3.64
C ILE A 131 7.50 3.70 3.10
N VAL A 132 6.38 3.30 3.71
CA VAL A 132 5.52 2.22 3.18
C VAL A 132 4.83 2.75 1.92
N ILE A 133 5.07 2.10 0.77
CA ILE A 133 4.51 2.54 -0.52
C ILE A 133 3.31 1.69 -0.93
N SER A 134 3.29 0.41 -0.55
CA SER A 134 2.15 -0.47 -0.84
C SER A 134 2.10 -1.69 0.09
N LYS A 135 0.90 -2.28 0.20
CA LYS A 135 0.73 -3.65 0.68
C LYS A 135 1.04 -4.63 -0.46
N VAL A 136 1.77 -5.69 -0.14
CA VAL A 136 2.11 -6.78 -1.06
C VAL A 136 1.07 -7.88 -0.89
N VAL A 137 0.46 -8.27 -2.01
CA VAL A 137 -0.59 -9.30 -2.07
C VAL A 137 -0.16 -10.44 -3.00
N PRO A 138 -0.68 -11.67 -2.81
CA PRO A 138 -0.50 -12.76 -3.78
C PRO A 138 -1.06 -12.37 -5.15
N ALA A 139 -0.44 -12.87 -6.22
CA ALA A 139 -0.87 -12.59 -7.58
C ALA A 139 -2.15 -13.31 -8.00
N ASP A 140 -2.54 -14.34 -7.24
CA ASP A 140 -3.68 -15.23 -7.45
C ASP A 140 -4.84 -14.99 -6.47
N ALA A 141 -4.79 -13.88 -5.72
CA ALA A 141 -5.84 -13.46 -4.79
C ALA A 141 -7.09 -12.92 -5.50
#